data_AF-G0S5T9-F1
#
_entry.id   AF-G0S5T9-F1
#
_cell.length_a   1.000
_cell.length_b   1.000
_cell.length_c   1.000
_cell.angle_alpha   90.00
_cell.angle_beta   90.00
_cell.angle_gamma   90.00
#
_symmetry.space_group_name_H-M   'P 1'
#
loop_
_entity.id
_entity.type
_entity.pdbx_description
1 polymer ?
#
loop_
_entity_poly.entity_id
_entity_poly.type
_entity_poly.pdbx_seq_one_letter_code
_entity_poly.pdbx_strand_id
1 'polypeptide(L)'
;MAAKRAREEDESSDAGASHSADNARTSKKAKHGFRVGPENLPDGPWRRKVTKIKKELITKAKVKKEYAKVKAEYQKNAPANPFPIPADPTQPESFKSQTADQQPSDNTPQMHPERQAMLEAASAASFRPENGDKSKETTGKDKQEEGKQDGPNDRRPKKKRRPDYFSKELAEAEKAKKEAEERAAEKKRREEEKQKRIAERERLRKMMAKARQPGKDGKRKLGRESAVLLEKVKKLMGKE
;
A
#
# COMPACT_ATOMS: atom_id res chain seq x y z
N MET A 1 -51.34 -15.15 -44.81
CA MET A 1 -51.41 -16.63 -44.72
C MET A 1 -50.07 -17.14 -44.20
N ALA A 2 -50.10 -18.16 -43.32
CA ALA A 2 -49.00 -18.83 -42.62
C ALA A 2 -48.37 -18.01 -41.45
N ALA A 3 -48.88 -18.03 -40.21
CA ALA A 3 -49.20 -19.09 -39.23
C ALA A 3 -48.12 -19.22 -38.14
N LYS A 4 -48.55 -18.87 -36.92
CA LYS A 4 -47.89 -19.01 -35.62
C LYS A 4 -47.43 -20.46 -35.38
N ARG A 5 -46.29 -20.63 -34.71
CA ARG A 5 -46.08 -21.78 -33.80
C ARG A 5 -45.72 -21.24 -32.42
N ALA A 6 -46.56 -21.61 -31.47
CA ALA A 6 -46.37 -21.50 -30.04
C ALA A 6 -46.32 -22.92 -29.46
N ARG A 7 -45.72 -23.03 -28.26
CA ARG A 7 -46.00 -24.00 -27.19
C ARG A 7 -45.37 -25.41 -27.31
N GLU A 8 -44.46 -25.70 -26.38
CA GLU A 8 -44.55 -26.66 -25.24
C GLU A 8 -43.47 -26.23 -24.23
N GLU A 9 -43.77 -25.75 -23.03
CA GLU A 9 -44.26 -26.42 -21.81
C GLU A 9 -43.33 -27.51 -21.26
N ASP A 10 -42.65 -27.16 -20.17
CA ASP A 10 -42.38 -28.05 -19.06
C ASP A 10 -42.62 -27.25 -17.76
N GLU A 11 -43.87 -27.29 -17.28
CA GLU A 11 -44.24 -26.99 -15.90
C GLU A 11 -44.16 -28.30 -15.09
N SER A 12 -43.40 -28.28 -13.99
CA SER A 12 -43.67 -28.94 -12.69
C SER A 12 -42.37 -28.94 -11.89
N SER A 13 -42.26 -28.51 -10.65
CA SER A 13 -43.25 -28.30 -9.61
C SER A 13 -42.65 -27.36 -8.55
N ASP A 14 -43.40 -26.29 -8.24
CA ASP A 14 -43.31 -25.58 -6.98
C ASP A 14 -44.09 -26.41 -5.93
N ALA A 15 -43.43 -26.77 -4.84
CA ALA A 15 -44.08 -27.32 -3.66
C ALA A 15 -43.33 -26.90 -2.40
N GLY A 16 -43.72 -25.74 -1.87
CA GLY A 16 -43.93 -25.49 -0.45
C GLY A 16 -42.82 -25.92 0.53
N ALA A 17 -41.93 -24.98 0.84
CA ALA A 17 -41.14 -25.03 2.07
C ALA A 17 -42.02 -24.73 3.29
N SER A 18 -42.66 -25.77 3.84
CA SER A 18 -43.35 -25.71 5.13
C SER A 18 -42.34 -25.75 6.28
N HIS A 19 -42.56 -24.90 7.28
CA HIS A 19 -41.86 -24.93 8.56
C HIS A 19 -42.27 -26.19 9.33
N SER A 20 -41.31 -27.00 9.78
CA SER A 20 -41.49 -27.87 10.94
C SER A 20 -40.18 -27.97 11.71
N ALA A 21 -40.28 -27.53 12.97
CA ALA A 21 -39.23 -27.54 13.96
C ALA A 21 -38.97 -28.96 14.49
N ASP A 22 -37.72 -29.14 14.89
CA ASP A 22 -37.22 -30.00 15.96
C ASP A 22 -37.32 -31.54 15.86
N ASN A 23 -36.15 -32.09 15.54
CA ASN A 23 -35.41 -33.03 16.39
C ASN A 23 -35.73 -34.53 16.24
N ALA A 24 -34.85 -35.27 15.53
CA ALA A 24 -34.06 -36.34 16.16
C ALA A 24 -33.10 -37.01 15.16
N ARG A 25 -31.85 -37.16 15.61
CA ARG A 25 -30.75 -37.99 15.07
C ARG A 25 -29.97 -37.37 13.91
N THR A 26 -29.27 -36.28 14.21
CA THR A 26 -28.07 -35.91 13.46
C THR A 26 -27.05 -37.04 13.59
N SER A 27 -26.91 -37.86 12.55
CA SER A 27 -25.81 -38.80 12.46
C SER A 27 -24.52 -37.99 12.59
N LYS A 28 -23.78 -38.23 13.68
CA LYS A 28 -22.53 -37.54 13.96
C LYS A 28 -21.59 -37.82 12.79
N LYS A 29 -21.46 -36.84 11.89
CA LYS A 29 -20.52 -36.89 10.77
C LYS A 29 -19.16 -37.25 11.35
N ALA A 30 -18.55 -38.33 10.85
CA ALA A 30 -17.28 -38.81 11.34
C ALA A 30 -16.30 -37.62 11.41
N LYS A 31 -15.75 -37.37 12.61
CA LYS A 31 -14.78 -36.29 12.83
C LYS A 31 -13.63 -36.55 11.87
N HIS A 32 -13.55 -35.73 10.82
CA HIS A 32 -12.51 -35.85 9.84
C HIS A 32 -11.18 -35.60 10.56
N GLY A 33 -10.29 -36.58 10.59
CA GLY A 33 -8.98 -36.46 11.23
C GLY A 33 -8.17 -35.30 10.65
N PHE A 34 -6.96 -35.06 11.17
CA PHE A 34 -6.11 -33.96 10.73
C PHE A 34 -5.86 -34.00 9.22
N ARG A 35 -6.66 -33.24 8.47
CA ARG A 35 -6.70 -33.23 7.01
C ARG A 35 -5.53 -32.35 6.55
N VAL A 36 -4.37 -32.96 6.29
CA VAL A 36 -3.22 -32.25 5.70
C VAL A 36 -3.46 -32.09 4.19
N GLY A 37 -4.51 -31.32 3.87
CA GLY A 37 -4.87 -30.97 2.51
C GLY A 37 -4.65 -29.47 2.25
N PRO A 38 -4.63 -29.04 0.98
CA PRO A 38 -4.49 -27.63 0.60
C PRO A 38 -5.53 -26.70 1.27
N GLU A 39 -6.64 -27.29 1.71
CA GLU A 39 -7.77 -26.64 2.35
C GLU A 39 -7.52 -26.32 3.85
N ASN A 40 -6.59 -27.03 4.50
CA ASN A 40 -6.28 -26.91 5.92
C ASN A 40 -4.81 -26.48 6.18
N LEU A 41 -4.03 -26.30 5.13
CA LEU A 41 -2.74 -25.62 5.21
C LEU A 41 -2.97 -24.12 5.26
N PRO A 42 -2.14 -23.34 5.99
CA PRO A 42 -2.20 -21.89 5.97
C PRO A 42 -2.09 -21.42 4.52
N ASP A 43 -3.24 -21.07 3.95
CA ASP A 43 -3.36 -20.69 2.55
C ASP A 43 -2.34 -19.58 2.28
N GLY A 44 -1.62 -19.70 1.16
CA GLY A 44 -0.42 -18.90 0.92
C GLY A 44 -0.72 -17.40 1.04
N PRO A 45 0.29 -16.56 1.33
CA PRO A 45 0.09 -15.12 1.54
C PRO A 45 -0.73 -14.44 0.43
N TRP A 46 -0.62 -14.91 -0.81
CA TRP A 46 -1.36 -14.38 -1.95
C TRP A 46 -2.87 -14.72 -1.90
N ARG A 47 -3.24 -15.95 -1.55
CA ARG A 47 -4.66 -16.33 -1.44
C ARG A 47 -5.35 -15.65 -0.26
N ARG A 48 -4.64 -15.41 0.85
CA ARG A 48 -5.12 -14.56 1.96
C ARG A 48 -5.41 -13.13 1.50
N LYS A 49 -4.54 -12.56 0.65
CA LYS A 49 -4.77 -11.23 0.07
C LYS A 49 -6.00 -11.24 -0.85
N VAL A 50 -6.14 -12.23 -1.72
CA VAL A 50 -7.30 -12.34 -2.62
C VAL A 50 -8.60 -12.51 -1.84
N THR A 51 -8.63 -13.37 -0.82
CA THR A 51 -9.80 -13.55 0.04
C THR A 51 -10.12 -12.30 0.85
N LYS A 52 -9.11 -11.57 1.35
CA LYS A 52 -9.29 -10.27 2.01
C LYS A 52 -9.89 -9.23 1.06
N ILE A 53 -9.32 -9.07 -0.14
CA ILE A 53 -9.80 -8.14 -1.18
C ILE A 53 -11.25 -8.47 -1.54
N LYS A 54 -11.57 -9.75 -1.75
CA LYS A 54 -12.94 -10.19 -2.05
C LYS A 54 -13.91 -9.83 -0.91
N LYS A 55 -13.55 -10.14 0.34
CA LYS A 55 -14.37 -9.80 1.51
C LYS A 55 -14.57 -8.28 1.64
N GLU A 56 -13.52 -7.50 1.43
CA GLU A 56 -13.56 -6.04 1.49
C GLU A 56 -14.45 -5.43 0.39
N LEU A 57 -14.41 -5.98 -0.83
CA LEU A 57 -15.28 -5.54 -1.92
C LEU A 57 -16.76 -5.80 -1.59
N ILE A 58 -17.05 -6.98 -1.03
CA ILE A 58 -18.39 -7.38 -0.63
C ILE A 58 -18.92 -6.47 0.49
N THR A 59 -18.11 -6.17 1.51
CA THR A 59 -18.55 -5.29 2.61
C THR A 59 -18.79 -3.86 2.12
N LYS A 60 -17.90 -3.31 1.28
CA LYS A 60 -18.11 -1.99 0.67
C LYS A 60 -19.40 -1.95 -0.16
N ALA A 61 -19.68 -2.99 -0.94
CA ALA A 61 -20.92 -3.07 -1.71
C ALA A 61 -22.17 -3.16 -0.81
N LYS A 62 -22.11 -3.92 0.28
CA LYS A 62 -23.21 -3.99 1.27
C LYS A 62 -23.44 -2.63 1.93
N VAL A 63 -22.39 -1.97 2.42
CA VAL A 63 -22.50 -0.64 3.02
C VAL A 63 -23.09 0.37 2.05
N LYS A 64 -22.67 0.36 0.77
CA LYS A 64 -23.25 1.23 -0.25
C LYS A 64 -24.74 0.96 -0.49
N LYS A 65 -25.16 -0.31 -0.50
CA LYS A 65 -26.57 -0.69 -0.63
C LYS A 65 -27.39 -0.22 0.56
N GLU A 66 -26.94 -0.49 1.79
CA GLU A 66 -27.64 -0.05 3.00
C GLU A 66 -27.69 1.48 3.09
N TYR A 67 -26.59 2.16 2.77
CA TYR A 67 -26.55 3.62 2.72
C TYR A 67 -27.52 4.19 1.68
N ALA A 68 -27.60 3.59 0.49
CA ALA A 68 -28.56 4.00 -0.54
C ALA A 68 -30.01 3.81 -0.07
N LYS A 69 -30.32 2.73 0.66
CA LYS A 69 -31.65 2.51 1.26
C LYS A 69 -31.99 3.59 2.28
N VAL A 70 -31.11 3.82 3.26
CA VAL A 70 -31.33 4.84 4.30
C VAL A 70 -31.45 6.23 3.68
N LYS A 71 -30.64 6.55 2.67
CA LYS A 71 -30.73 7.83 1.95
C LYS A 71 -32.07 7.98 1.22
N ALA A 72 -32.56 6.91 0.58
CA ALA A 72 -33.85 6.93 -0.10
C ALA A 72 -35.02 7.05 0.90
N GLU A 73 -34.97 6.35 2.04
CA GLU A 73 -35.95 6.50 3.11
C GLU A 73 -35.93 7.91 3.72
N TYR A 74 -34.75 8.48 3.95
CA TYR A 74 -34.63 9.85 4.44
C TYR A 74 -35.20 10.87 3.46
N GLN A 75 -35.01 10.67 2.14
CA GLN A 75 -35.62 11.51 1.12
C GLN A 75 -37.14 11.35 1.03
N LYS A 76 -37.68 10.14 1.27
CA LYS A 76 -39.12 9.88 1.30
C LYS A 76 -39.79 10.42 2.56
N ASN A 77 -39.11 10.31 3.69
CA ASN A 77 -39.55 10.80 5.00
C ASN A 77 -39.13 12.27 5.23
N ALA A 78 -38.49 12.90 4.24
CA ALA A 78 -38.18 14.32 4.30
C ALA A 78 -39.53 15.08 4.33
N PRO A 79 -39.80 15.87 5.39
CA PRO A 79 -41.06 16.60 5.46
C PRO A 79 -41.14 17.60 4.31
N ALA A 80 -42.23 17.52 3.55
CA ALA A 80 -42.53 18.44 2.47
C ALA A 80 -43.13 19.74 3.03
N ASN A 81 -42.29 20.73 3.41
CA ASN A 81 -42.49 22.17 3.12
C ASN A 81 -41.43 23.10 3.75
N PRO A 82 -41.25 24.36 3.26
CA PRO A 82 -40.04 24.72 2.51
C PRO A 82 -39.37 26.02 3.01
N PHE A 83 -38.14 26.29 2.56
CA PHE A 83 -37.70 27.67 2.36
C PHE A 83 -37.55 27.92 0.85
N PRO A 84 -38.02 29.07 0.35
CA PRO A 84 -38.22 29.29 -1.07
C PRO A 84 -36.88 29.50 -1.77
N ILE A 85 -36.65 28.73 -2.82
CA ILE A 85 -35.69 29.04 -3.86
C ILE A 85 -36.37 30.12 -4.73
N PRO A 86 -35.83 31.35 -4.85
CA PRO A 86 -36.21 32.22 -5.95
C PRO A 86 -35.69 31.58 -7.23
N ALA A 87 -36.62 31.25 -8.11
CA ALA A 87 -36.35 30.62 -9.39
C ALA A 87 -35.41 31.48 -10.24
N ASP A 88 -34.38 30.81 -10.75
CA ASP A 88 -33.48 31.26 -11.80
C ASP A 88 -34.28 31.39 -13.12
N PRO A 89 -34.46 32.61 -13.69
CA PRO A 89 -35.09 32.75 -14.98
C PRO A 89 -34.03 32.70 -16.07
N THR A 90 -34.17 31.69 -16.93
CA THR A 90 -33.77 31.76 -18.34
C THR A 90 -32.26 31.66 -18.59
N GLN A 91 -31.84 30.49 -19.08
CA GLN A 91 -30.59 30.37 -19.81
C GLN A 91 -30.44 31.49 -20.85
N PRO A 92 -29.23 32.02 -21.02
CA PRO A 92 -28.74 32.35 -22.34
C PRO A 92 -27.50 31.52 -22.65
N GLU A 93 -27.59 30.81 -23.78
CA GLU A 93 -26.46 30.51 -24.66
C GLU A 93 -25.35 31.55 -24.52
N SER A 94 -24.13 31.09 -24.25
CA SER A 94 -22.84 31.74 -24.50
C SER A 94 -22.69 33.24 -24.15
N PHE A 95 -21.69 33.61 -23.36
CA PHE A 95 -20.60 34.53 -23.76
C PHE A 95 -19.79 34.98 -22.54
N LYS A 96 -18.49 34.76 -22.64
CA LYS A 96 -17.33 35.56 -22.16
C LYS A 96 -17.48 36.37 -20.86
N SER A 97 -16.61 35.99 -19.92
CA SER A 97 -15.59 36.85 -19.30
C SER A 97 -15.88 38.36 -19.19
N GLN A 98 -15.95 38.89 -17.96
CA GLN A 98 -15.02 39.92 -17.45
C GLN A 98 -15.46 40.52 -16.09
N THR A 99 -14.52 40.47 -15.15
CA THR A 99 -14.11 41.50 -14.15
C THR A 99 -15.11 42.22 -13.21
N ALA A 100 -14.77 42.15 -11.91
CA ALA A 100 -14.76 43.21 -10.87
C ALA A 100 -16.13 43.86 -10.49
N ASP A 101 -16.48 44.19 -9.24
CA ASP A 101 -15.78 44.32 -7.96
C ASP A 101 -16.83 44.36 -6.82
N GLN A 102 -16.48 43.74 -5.67
CA GLN A 102 -16.79 44.10 -4.27
C GLN A 102 -18.23 44.41 -3.75
N GLN A 103 -18.74 43.56 -2.83
CA GLN A 103 -18.83 43.84 -1.37
C GLN A 103 -19.46 42.64 -0.60
N PRO A 104 -19.18 42.50 0.72
CA PRO A 104 -19.10 41.22 1.42
C PRO A 104 -20.39 40.85 2.18
N SER A 105 -20.74 39.57 2.21
CA SER A 105 -21.73 39.03 3.14
C SER A 105 -21.06 38.06 4.11
N ASP A 106 -21.08 38.44 5.39
CA ASP A 106 -20.56 37.67 6.52
C ASP A 106 -21.43 36.46 6.83
N ASN A 107 -21.38 35.45 5.97
CA ASN A 107 -21.92 34.13 6.26
C ASN A 107 -21.01 33.06 5.68
N THR A 108 -19.77 33.04 6.18
CA THR A 108 -18.89 31.88 5.98
C THR A 108 -19.19 30.85 7.08
N PRO A 109 -19.51 29.59 6.74
CA PRO A 109 -19.65 28.54 7.74
C PRO A 109 -18.33 28.43 8.51
N GLN A 110 -18.40 28.50 9.85
CA GLN A 110 -17.26 28.46 10.76
C GLN A 110 -16.38 27.24 10.43
N MET A 111 -15.30 27.47 9.69
CA MET A 111 -14.40 26.40 9.25
C MET A 111 -13.71 25.79 10.46
N HIS A 112 -13.56 24.46 10.47
CA HIS A 112 -12.79 23.74 11.48
C HIS A 112 -11.38 24.36 11.62
N PRO A 113 -10.81 24.48 12.84
CA PRO A 113 -9.53 25.15 13.07
C PRO A 113 -8.37 24.57 12.25
N GLU A 114 -8.38 23.26 12.00
CA GLU A 114 -7.38 22.60 11.14
C GLU A 114 -7.46 23.05 9.68
N ARG A 115 -8.67 23.33 9.17
CA ARG A 115 -8.87 23.85 7.81
C ARG A 115 -8.46 25.32 7.69
N GLN A 116 -8.64 26.11 8.76
CA GLN A 116 -8.16 27.49 8.82
C GLN A 116 -6.62 27.55 8.74
N ALA A 117 -5.92 26.72 9.51
CA ALA A 117 -4.45 26.64 9.46
C ALA A 117 -3.92 26.25 8.07
N MET A 118 -4.61 25.35 7.36
CA MET A 118 -4.21 24.93 6.02
C MET A 118 -4.40 26.05 4.97
N LEU A 119 -5.46 26.87 5.12
CA LEU A 119 -5.73 28.01 4.24
C LEU A 119 -4.80 29.19 4.53
N GLU A 120 -4.48 29.46 5.80
CA GLU A 120 -3.47 30.45 6.18
C GLU A 120 -2.09 30.08 5.67
N ALA A 121 -1.69 28.80 5.76
CA ALA A 121 -0.43 28.31 5.20
C ALA A 121 -0.38 28.44 3.66
N ALA A 122 -1.50 28.14 2.97
CA ALA A 122 -1.60 28.29 1.52
C ALA A 122 -1.59 29.77 1.09
N SER A 123 -2.24 30.64 1.85
CA SER A 123 -2.25 32.10 1.63
C SER A 123 -0.86 32.71 1.87
N ALA A 124 -0.18 32.31 2.95
CA ALA A 124 1.19 32.72 3.25
C ALA A 124 2.20 32.25 2.19
N ALA A 125 1.99 31.06 1.60
CA ALA A 125 2.80 30.58 0.47
C ALA A 125 2.51 31.33 -0.85
N SER A 126 1.30 31.91 -0.98
CA SER A 126 0.87 32.66 -2.17
C SER A 126 1.33 34.13 -2.16
N PHE A 127 1.70 34.67 -0.98
CA PHE A 127 2.28 36.02 -0.81
C PHE A 127 3.82 36.03 -0.92
N ARG A 128 4.38 35.23 -1.83
CA ARG A 128 5.81 35.28 -2.15
C ARG A 128 6.01 36.35 -3.23
N PRO A 129 6.69 37.48 -2.97
CA PRO A 129 6.98 38.44 -4.01
C PRO A 129 7.90 37.78 -5.04
N GLU A 130 7.37 37.64 -6.24
CA GLU A 130 8.13 37.42 -7.45
C GLU A 130 8.93 38.71 -7.71
N ASN A 131 10.19 38.71 -7.30
CA ASN A 131 11.18 39.65 -7.80
C ASN A 131 12.40 38.85 -8.23
N GLY A 132 12.56 38.78 -9.55
CA GLY A 132 13.80 38.38 -10.16
C GLY A 132 14.87 39.47 -10.04
N ASP A 133 16.10 39.01 -10.19
CA ASP A 133 17.17 39.59 -11.02
C ASP A 133 18.51 39.84 -10.30
N LYS A 134 19.54 39.37 -11.01
CA LYS A 134 20.99 39.62 -10.97
C LYS A 134 21.58 40.41 -9.80
N SER A 135 22.53 39.76 -9.13
CA SER A 135 23.92 40.26 -9.13
C SER A 135 24.86 39.13 -8.71
N LYS A 136 25.63 38.66 -9.70
CA LYS A 136 26.72 37.71 -9.53
C LYS A 136 28.00 38.52 -9.72
N GLU A 137 28.46 39.21 -8.68
CA GLU A 137 29.82 39.73 -8.68
C GLU A 137 30.32 40.03 -7.27
N THR A 138 31.62 39.82 -7.09
CA THR A 138 32.48 40.15 -5.95
C THR A 138 32.54 39.13 -4.80
N THR A 139 33.58 38.29 -4.83
CA THR A 139 34.47 38.24 -3.66
C THR A 139 35.87 37.85 -4.08
N GLY A 140 36.76 38.83 -3.93
CA GLY A 140 38.17 38.75 -4.25
C GLY A 140 38.93 37.81 -3.33
N LYS A 141 40.01 37.31 -3.92
CA LYS A 141 41.16 36.67 -3.29
C LYS A 141 41.90 37.63 -2.35
N ASP A 142 42.43 37.02 -1.30
CA ASP A 142 43.74 37.25 -0.67
C ASP A 142 44.10 38.65 -0.16
N LYS A 143 44.17 38.74 1.19
CA LYS A 143 45.31 39.18 2.01
C LYS A 143 44.83 40.03 3.19
N GLN A 144 45.02 39.51 4.40
CA GLN A 144 45.87 40.13 5.41
C GLN A 144 45.95 39.20 6.63
N GLU A 145 47.11 38.53 6.73
CA GLU A 145 47.68 38.19 8.03
C GLU A 145 48.14 39.50 8.69
N GLU A 146 47.76 39.71 9.94
CA GLU A 146 48.66 40.31 10.93
C GLU A 146 48.36 39.69 12.29
N GLY A 147 49.40 39.11 12.89
CA GLY A 147 49.35 38.53 14.21
C GLY A 147 49.32 39.59 15.31
N LYS A 148 48.64 39.26 16.42
CA LYS A 148 48.92 39.83 17.73
C LYS A 148 48.94 38.73 18.77
N GLN A 149 50.19 38.36 19.08
CA GLN A 149 50.81 38.11 20.38
C GLN A 149 49.94 37.72 21.58
N ASP A 150 50.50 36.74 22.28
CA ASP A 150 50.09 36.10 23.53
C ASP A 150 49.72 37.08 24.66
N GLY A 151 48.64 36.75 25.35
CA GLY A 151 48.32 37.25 26.68
C GLY A 151 47.75 36.10 27.53
N PRO A 152 48.36 35.75 28.68
CA PRO A 152 47.82 34.73 29.57
C PRO A 152 46.83 35.39 30.52
N ASN A 153 45.62 35.69 30.07
CA ASN A 153 44.54 36.03 31.00
C ASN A 153 43.15 35.74 30.46
N ASP A 154 42.35 35.13 31.32
CA ASP A 154 40.92 34.84 31.22
C ASP A 154 40.44 33.87 30.13
N ARG A 155 40.19 32.66 30.64
CA ARG A 155 39.40 31.54 30.10
C ARG A 155 37.96 31.97 29.75
N ARG A 156 37.77 32.90 28.83
CA ARG A 156 36.44 33.21 28.29
C ARG A 156 36.00 31.99 27.46
N PRO A 157 34.93 31.27 27.85
CA PRO A 157 34.45 30.15 27.06
C PRO A 157 34.08 30.67 25.68
N LYS A 158 34.77 30.18 24.63
CA LYS A 158 34.46 30.50 23.24
C LYS A 158 32.97 30.26 23.02
N LYS A 159 32.19 31.33 22.80
CA LYS A 159 30.75 31.25 22.56
C LYS A 159 30.53 30.25 21.42
N LYS A 160 29.80 29.16 21.70
CA LYS A 160 29.47 28.16 20.69
C LYS A 160 28.73 28.86 19.56
N ARG A 161 29.22 28.72 18.33
CA ARG A 161 28.57 29.26 17.13
C ARG A 161 27.16 28.67 17.06
N ARG A 162 26.18 29.52 16.78
CA ARG A 162 24.80 29.07 16.58
C ARG A 162 24.77 28.10 15.39
N PRO A 163 24.00 27.00 15.47
CA PRO A 163 23.84 26.08 14.35
C PRO A 163 23.35 26.85 13.12
N ASP A 164 23.94 26.56 11.97
CA ASP A 164 23.54 27.13 10.69
C ASP A 164 22.08 26.71 10.35
N TYR A 165 21.36 27.52 9.57
CA TYR A 165 19.92 27.36 9.33
C TYR A 165 19.56 25.95 8.80
N PHE A 166 20.43 25.37 7.97
CA PHE A 166 20.25 24.05 7.36
C PHE A 166 20.98 22.90 8.07
N SER A 167 21.68 23.17 9.17
CA SER A 167 22.48 22.14 9.87
C SER A 167 21.63 20.99 10.41
N LYS A 168 20.37 21.26 10.80
CA LYS A 168 19.41 20.24 11.24
C LYS A 168 18.90 19.40 10.07
N GLU A 169 18.56 20.03 8.96
CA GLU A 169 18.06 19.33 7.77
C GLU A 169 19.13 18.43 7.15
N LEU A 170 20.39 18.87 7.11
CA LEU A 170 21.50 18.03 6.67
C LEU A 170 21.71 16.82 7.59
N ALA A 171 21.64 17.01 8.90
CA ALA A 171 21.77 15.92 9.86
C ALA A 171 20.61 14.90 9.75
N GLU A 172 19.40 15.36 9.48
CA GLU A 172 18.23 14.51 9.24
C GLU A 172 18.34 13.76 7.90
N ALA A 173 18.82 14.42 6.84
CA ALA A 173 19.07 13.79 5.55
C ALA A 173 20.15 12.70 5.66
N GLU A 174 21.21 12.92 6.43
CA GLU A 174 22.23 11.91 6.69
C GLU A 174 21.70 10.72 7.49
N LYS A 175 20.86 10.97 8.50
CA LYS A 175 20.19 9.89 9.27
C LYS A 175 19.28 9.05 8.37
N ALA A 176 18.48 9.70 7.53
CA ALA A 176 17.59 9.01 6.59
C ALA A 176 18.37 8.17 5.57
N LYS A 177 19.52 8.66 5.08
CA LYS A 177 20.41 7.89 4.20
C LYS A 177 20.99 6.66 4.91
N LYS A 178 21.46 6.82 6.15
CA LYS A 178 22.01 5.71 6.96
C LYS A 178 20.95 4.64 7.24
N GLU A 179 19.75 5.03 7.65
CA GLU A 179 18.66 4.07 7.89
C GLU A 179 18.26 3.32 6.61
N ALA A 180 18.20 4.03 5.47
CA ALA A 180 17.91 3.40 4.18
C ALA A 180 19.01 2.41 3.76
N GLU A 181 20.27 2.74 4.01
CA GLU A 181 21.42 1.88 3.73
C GLU A 181 21.44 0.64 4.63
N GLU A 182 21.17 0.80 5.93
CA GLU A 182 21.04 -0.33 6.87
C GLU A 182 19.90 -1.27 6.45
N ARG A 183 18.74 -0.71 6.08
CA ARG A 183 17.60 -1.48 5.57
C ARG A 183 17.93 -2.20 4.26
N ALA A 184 18.74 -1.60 3.38
CA ALA A 184 19.21 -2.22 2.15
C ALA A 184 20.22 -3.35 2.43
N ALA A 185 21.14 -3.13 3.37
CA ALA A 185 22.14 -4.12 3.78
C ALA A 185 21.48 -5.36 4.40
N GLU A 186 20.47 -5.19 5.25
CA GLU A 186 19.74 -6.33 5.83
C GLU A 186 19.01 -7.14 4.75
N LYS A 187 18.37 -6.47 3.79
CA LYS A 187 17.73 -7.13 2.64
C LYS A 187 18.75 -7.89 1.80
N LYS A 188 19.89 -7.28 1.51
CA LYS A 188 20.98 -7.90 0.73
C LYS A 188 21.51 -9.16 1.42
N ARG A 189 21.75 -9.12 2.74
CA ARG A 189 22.15 -10.32 3.50
C ARG A 189 21.12 -11.45 3.39
N ARG A 190 19.84 -11.13 3.57
CA ARG A 190 18.74 -12.11 3.46
C ARG A 190 18.62 -12.69 2.04
N GLU A 191 18.88 -11.88 1.01
CA GLU A 191 18.88 -12.32 -0.38
C GLU A 191 20.08 -13.21 -0.69
N GLU A 192 21.28 -12.85 -0.22
CA GLU A 192 22.48 -13.66 -0.38
C GLU A 192 22.35 -15.04 0.29
N GLU A 193 21.77 -15.12 1.49
CA GLU A 193 21.50 -16.40 2.15
C GLU A 193 20.52 -17.27 1.35
N LYS A 194 19.44 -16.65 0.84
CA LYS A 194 18.49 -17.35 -0.04
C LYS A 194 19.15 -17.80 -1.32
N GLN A 195 19.96 -16.96 -1.96
CA GLN A 195 20.68 -17.29 -3.18
C GLN A 195 21.67 -18.43 -2.95
N LYS A 196 22.43 -18.42 -1.86
CA LYS A 196 23.32 -19.54 -1.48
C LYS A 196 22.53 -20.84 -1.32
N ARG A 197 21.38 -20.81 -0.65
CA ARG A 197 20.51 -21.99 -0.48
C ARG A 197 19.92 -22.49 -1.80
N ILE A 198 19.52 -21.58 -2.69
CA ILE A 198 18.99 -21.91 -4.01
C ILE A 198 20.10 -22.50 -4.89
N ALA A 199 21.26 -21.84 -4.96
CA ALA A 199 22.41 -22.28 -5.74
C ALA A 199 22.91 -23.66 -5.28
N GLU A 200 22.96 -23.91 -3.98
CA GLU A 200 23.31 -25.23 -3.45
C GLU A 200 22.28 -26.30 -3.87
N ARG A 201 20.98 -25.98 -3.76
CA ARG A 201 19.91 -26.87 -4.20
C ARG A 201 19.98 -27.15 -5.70
N GLU A 202 20.24 -26.14 -6.52
CA GLU A 202 20.39 -26.29 -7.96
C GLU A 202 21.63 -27.08 -8.34
N ARG A 203 22.76 -26.84 -7.66
CA ARG A 203 23.98 -27.62 -7.83
C ARG A 203 23.73 -29.09 -7.53
N LEU A 204 23.13 -29.41 -6.38
CA LEU A 204 22.77 -30.78 -6.01
C LEU A 204 21.77 -31.39 -7.00
N ARG A 205 20.75 -30.63 -7.43
CA ARG A 205 19.79 -31.07 -8.44
C ARG A 205 20.47 -31.39 -9.77
N LYS A 206 21.40 -30.54 -10.23
CA LYS A 206 22.16 -30.73 -11.47
C LYS A 206 23.11 -31.92 -11.39
N MET A 207 23.79 -32.10 -10.26
CA MET A 207 24.65 -33.27 -10.02
C MET A 207 23.85 -34.57 -9.99
N MET A 208 22.70 -34.60 -9.29
CA MET A 208 21.79 -35.76 -9.31
C MET A 208 21.21 -36.03 -10.69
N ALA A 209 20.81 -35.00 -11.43
CA ALA A 209 20.30 -35.14 -12.78
C ALA A 209 21.38 -35.73 -13.71
N LYS A 210 22.64 -35.25 -13.60
CA LYS A 210 23.78 -35.77 -14.35
C LYS A 210 24.14 -37.21 -13.97
N ALA A 211 24.02 -37.56 -12.69
CA ALA A 211 24.28 -38.91 -12.21
C ALA A 211 23.20 -39.91 -12.66
N ARG A 212 21.94 -39.47 -12.71
CA ARG A 212 20.79 -40.25 -13.19
C ARG A 212 20.70 -40.38 -14.71
N GLN A 213 21.52 -39.64 -15.47
CA GLN A 213 21.58 -39.79 -16.92
C GLN A 213 22.01 -41.22 -17.27
N PRO A 214 21.19 -41.99 -18.01
CA PRO A 214 21.53 -43.35 -18.38
C PRO A 214 22.77 -43.39 -19.27
N GLY A 215 23.52 -44.49 -19.19
CA GLY A 215 24.65 -44.74 -20.10
C GLY A 215 24.19 -45.02 -21.53
N LYS A 216 25.15 -45.27 -22.43
CA LYS A 216 24.86 -45.68 -23.81
C LYS A 216 24.03 -46.96 -23.89
N ASP A 217 24.15 -47.82 -22.88
CA ASP A 217 23.39 -49.06 -22.71
C ASP A 217 22.01 -48.86 -22.04
N GLY A 218 21.57 -47.62 -21.80
CA GLY A 218 20.30 -47.29 -21.16
C GLY A 218 20.22 -47.54 -19.64
N LYS A 219 21.20 -48.24 -19.06
CA LYS A 219 21.24 -48.57 -17.63
C LYS A 219 21.75 -47.40 -16.78
N ARG A 220 21.18 -47.23 -15.57
CA ARG A 220 21.63 -46.25 -14.58
C ARG A 220 22.96 -46.67 -13.97
N LYS A 221 23.87 -45.72 -13.78
CA LYS A 221 25.19 -45.94 -13.19
C LYS A 221 25.16 -45.58 -11.71
N LEU A 222 24.80 -46.54 -10.84
CA LEU A 222 24.71 -46.32 -9.39
C LEU A 222 25.98 -45.71 -8.78
N GLY A 223 27.17 -46.06 -9.28
CA GLY A 223 28.43 -45.48 -8.80
C GLY A 223 28.57 -43.96 -9.00
N ARG A 224 27.81 -43.35 -9.92
CA ARG A 224 27.76 -41.88 -10.07
C ARG A 224 26.74 -41.25 -9.13
N GLU A 225 25.67 -41.96 -8.81
CA GLU A 225 24.62 -41.50 -7.90
C GLU A 225 25.06 -41.62 -6.43
N SER A 226 25.85 -42.64 -6.10
CA SER A 226 26.33 -42.90 -4.74
C SER A 226 27.11 -41.72 -4.16
N ALA A 227 27.99 -41.07 -4.92
CA ALA A 227 28.77 -39.93 -4.45
C ALA A 227 27.90 -38.75 -3.98
N VAL A 228 26.87 -38.39 -4.76
CA VAL A 228 25.96 -37.28 -4.42
C VAL A 228 25.04 -37.65 -3.26
N LEU A 229 24.64 -38.92 -3.19
CA LEU A 229 23.87 -39.47 -2.06
C LEU A 229 24.68 -39.45 -0.76
N LEU A 230 25.97 -39.81 -0.80
CA LEU A 230 26.87 -39.77 0.35
C LEU A 230 27.07 -38.35 0.88
N GLU A 231 27.26 -37.35 0.02
CA GLU A 231 27.33 -35.95 0.46
C GLU A 231 26.02 -35.49 1.15
N LYS A 232 24.87 -35.93 0.62
CA LYS A 232 23.57 -35.63 1.21
C LYS A 232 23.39 -36.28 2.59
N VAL A 233 23.81 -37.54 2.75
CA VAL A 233 23.78 -38.26 4.03
C VAL A 233 24.74 -37.60 5.03
N LYS A 234 25.97 -37.27 4.62
CA LYS A 234 26.94 -36.54 5.44
C LYS A 234 26.38 -35.21 5.95
N LYS A 235 25.65 -34.48 5.10
CA LYS A 235 25.01 -33.22 5.48
C LYS A 235 23.83 -33.41 6.44
N LEU A 236 23.11 -34.53 6.36
CA LEU A 236 22.05 -34.87 7.31
C LEU A 236 22.63 -35.28 8.67
N MET A 237 23.69 -36.09 8.67
CA MET A 237 24.35 -36.56 9.90
C MET A 237 25.18 -35.47 10.60
N GLY A 238 25.76 -34.51 9.87
CA GLY A 238 26.45 -33.35 10.47
C GLY A 238 25.51 -32.23 10.92
N LYS A 239 24.19 -32.47 10.91
CA LYS A 239 23.15 -31.53 11.34
C LYS A 239 22.41 -32.02 12.60
N GLU A 240 22.91 -33.10 13.19
CA GLU A 240 22.59 -33.60 14.53
C GLU A 240 23.63 -33.11 15.54
#